data_AF-A0A7W7I3N5-F1
#
_entry.id   AF-A0A7W7I3N5-F1
#
_cell.length_a   1.000
_cell.length_b   1.000
_cell.length_c   1.000
_cell.angle_alpha   90.00
_cell.angle_beta   90.00
_cell.angle_gamma   90.00
#
_symmetry.space_group_name_H-M   'P 1'
#
loop_
_entity.id
_entity.type
_entity.pdbx_description
1 polymer ?
#
loop_
_entity_poly.entity_id
_entity_poly.type
_entity_poly.pdbx_seq_one_letter_code
_entity_poly.pdbx_strand_id
1 'polypeptide(L)'
;MTLLTVWPDPDLEWMIRPWAVEEILSDVDLYQTQGQERLDAFCRFLRTLGDTLQKDVSVYSEGDNTYPPMMTYDAAAGRVSFLAPARR
;
A
#
# COMPACT_ATOMS: atom_id res chain seq x y z
N MET A 1 1.22 -6.51 21.56
CA MET A 1 1.71 -6.56 20.17
C MET A 1 2.28 -5.19 19.86
N THR A 2 3.56 -5.10 19.50
CA THR A 2 4.24 -3.81 19.30
C THR A 2 4.09 -3.39 17.84
N LEU A 3 3.66 -2.14 17.62
CA LEU A 3 3.63 -1.50 16.31
C LEU A 3 5.07 -1.28 15.82
N LEU A 4 5.37 -1.67 14.59
CA LEU A 4 6.61 -1.31 13.91
C LEU A 4 6.30 -0.21 12.89
N THR A 5 6.93 0.95 13.05
CA THR A 5 6.82 2.05 12.10
C THR A 5 8.11 2.20 11.32
N VAL A 6 8.01 2.35 10.00
CA VAL A 6 9.14 2.60 9.10
C VAL A 6 8.81 3.74 8.12
N TRP A 7 9.85 4.40 7.62
CA TRP A 7 9.74 5.53 6.69
C TRP A 7 10.44 5.21 5.36
N PRO A 8 9.75 4.59 4.38
CA PRO A 8 10.32 4.33 3.06
C PRO A 8 10.63 5.61 2.25
N ASP A 9 10.02 6.74 2.62
CA ASP A 9 10.28 8.08 2.11
C ASP A 9 10.13 9.06 3.30
N PRO A 10 10.85 10.20 3.36
CA PRO A 10 10.76 11.13 4.49
C PRO A 10 9.34 11.55 4.89
N ASP A 11 8.42 11.62 3.92
CA ASP A 11 7.03 12.05 4.15
C ASP A 11 6.02 10.88 4.14
N LEU A 12 6.48 9.62 4.10
CA LEU A 12 5.62 8.44 4.03
C LEU A 12 5.90 7.48 5.20
N GLU A 13 4.93 7.35 6.09
CA GLU A 13 4.94 6.40 7.19
C GLU A 13 4.26 5.09 6.77
N TRP A 14 4.93 3.96 7.00
CA TRP A 14 4.37 2.62 6.86
C TRP A 14 4.34 1.93 8.22
N MET A 15 3.12 1.63 8.66
CA MET A 15 2.84 0.98 9.93
C MET A 15 2.65 -0.52 9.73
N ILE A 16 3.35 -1.34 10.50
CA ILE A 16 3.27 -2.81 10.45
C ILE A 16 2.86 -3.33 11.82
N ARG A 17 1.84 -4.18 11.84
CA ARG A 17 1.27 -4.79 13.03
C ARG A 17 1.26 -6.31 12.85
N PRO A 18 1.89 -7.08 13.76
CA PRO A 18 1.61 -8.52 13.84
C PRO A 18 0.10 -8.73 14.02
N TRP A 19 -0.48 -9.75 13.38
CA TRP A 19 -1.92 -10.04 13.51
C TRP A 19 -2.18 -11.51 13.86
N ALA A 20 -1.56 -12.43 13.13
CA ALA A 20 -1.56 -13.86 13.42
C ALA A 20 -0.16 -14.46 13.21
N VAL A 21 0.02 -15.74 13.52
CA VAL A 21 1.32 -16.44 13.33
C VAL A 21 1.86 -16.29 11.91
N GLU A 22 0.97 -16.24 10.93
CA GLU A 22 1.29 -16.20 9.49
C GLU A 22 0.84 -14.89 8.84
N GLU A 23 0.38 -13.90 9.62
CA GLU A 23 -0.23 -12.69 9.09
C GLU A 23 0.30 -11.43 9.80
N ILE A 24 0.71 -10.47 8.97
CA ILE A 24 0.95 -9.10 9.38
C ILE A 24 -0.08 -8.21 8.68
N LEU A 25 -0.60 -7.24 9.41
CA LEU A 25 -1.37 -6.15 8.85
C LEU A 25 -0.46 -4.95 8.67
N SER A 26 -0.75 -4.13 7.68
CA SER A 26 0.01 -2.90 7.48
C SER A 26 -0.86 -1.80 6.91
N ASP A 27 -0.50 -0.55 7.17
CA ASP A 27 -1.26 0.62 6.76
C ASP A 27 -0.36 1.83 6.51
N VAL A 28 -0.89 2.82 5.78
CA VAL A 28 -0.26 4.12 5.52
C VAL A 28 -1.26 5.24 5.83
N ASP A 29 -0.78 6.39 6.28
CA ASP A 29 -1.65 7.53 6.49
C ASP A 29 -2.06 8.15 5.13
N LEU A 30 -3.36 8.20 4.86
CA LEU A 30 -3.88 8.80 3.62
C LEU A 30 -3.51 10.28 3.50
N TYR A 31 -3.39 11.05 4.59
CA TYR A 31 -2.97 12.44 4.55
C TYR A 31 -1.54 12.60 4.02
N GLN A 32 -0.68 11.62 4.30
CA GLN A 32 0.70 11.59 3.83
C GLN A 32 0.81 11.21 2.35
N THR A 33 -0.26 10.72 1.73
CA THR A 33 -0.32 10.40 0.29
C THR A 33 -1.01 11.49 -0.56
N GLN A 34 -1.53 12.56 0.06
CA GLN A 34 -2.29 13.59 -0.65
C GLN A 34 -1.40 14.45 -1.57
N GLY A 35 -1.85 14.64 -2.81
CA GLY A 35 -1.14 15.38 -3.84
C GLY A 35 -0.25 14.48 -4.71
N GLN A 36 0.06 14.93 -5.93
CA GLN A 36 0.70 14.09 -6.94
C GLN A 36 2.08 13.59 -6.50
N GLU A 37 2.93 14.47 -5.96
CA GLU A 37 4.30 14.12 -5.56
C GLU A 37 4.33 13.02 -4.48
N ARG A 38 3.47 13.15 -3.47
CA ARG A 38 3.35 12.19 -2.38
C ARG A 38 2.73 10.87 -2.83
N LEU A 39 1.73 10.94 -3.71
CA LEU A 39 1.17 9.76 -4.36
C LEU A 39 2.21 9.02 -5.22
N ASP A 40 3.09 9.76 -5.91
CA ASP A 40 4.18 9.17 -6.69
C ASP A 40 5.20 8.46 -5.78
N ALA A 41 5.51 9.03 -4.62
CA ALA A 41 6.35 8.39 -3.60
C ALA A 41 5.72 7.09 -3.09
N PHE A 42 4.43 7.11 -2.75
CA PHE A 42 3.69 5.91 -2.38
C PHE A 42 3.69 4.84 -3.49
N CYS A 43 3.46 5.23 -4.75
CA CYS A 43 3.53 4.31 -5.88
C CYS A 43 4.94 3.74 -6.10
N ARG A 44 6.00 4.52 -5.88
CA ARG A 44 7.39 4.01 -5.89
C ARG A 44 7.60 2.99 -4.79
N PHE A 45 7.12 3.27 -3.59
CA PHE A 45 7.19 2.33 -2.47
C PHE A 45 6.50 1.00 -2.79
N LEU A 46 5.27 1.02 -3.32
CA LEU A 46 4.55 -0.20 -3.70
C LEU A 46 5.31 -1.05 -4.72
N ARG A 47 5.93 -0.40 -5.74
CA ARG A 47 6.79 -1.08 -6.70
C ARG A 47 7.99 -1.75 -6.02
N THR A 48 8.74 -0.98 -5.22
CA THR A 48 9.91 -1.51 -4.49
C THR A 48 9.53 -2.68 -3.59
N LEU A 49 8.38 -2.60 -2.91
CA LEU A 49 7.89 -3.67 -2.05
C LEU A 49 7.55 -4.93 -2.87
N GLY A 50 6.76 -4.79 -3.93
CA GLY A 50 6.37 -5.90 -4.79
C GLY A 50 7.55 -6.54 -5.51
N ASP A 51 8.50 -5.74 -5.99
CA ASP A 51 9.75 -6.22 -6.58
C ASP A 51 10.60 -6.95 -5.55
N THR A 52 10.71 -6.45 -4.32
CA THR A 52 11.48 -7.13 -3.27
C THR A 52 10.86 -8.47 -2.88
N LEU A 53 9.53 -8.53 -2.85
CA LEU A 53 8.79 -9.74 -2.49
C LEU A 53 8.53 -10.68 -3.67
N GLN A 54 8.76 -10.23 -4.90
CA GLN A 54 8.37 -10.91 -6.14
C GLN A 54 6.88 -11.27 -6.15
N LYS A 55 6.03 -10.31 -5.74
CA LYS A 55 4.57 -10.48 -5.58
C LYS A 55 3.81 -9.23 -5.97
N ASP A 56 2.57 -9.42 -6.38
CA ASP A 56 1.60 -8.33 -6.49
C ASP A 56 1.31 -7.71 -5.12
N VAL A 57 1.03 -6.41 -5.10
CA VAL A 57 0.70 -5.67 -3.88
C VAL A 57 -0.64 -4.96 -4.05
N SER A 58 -1.65 -5.41 -3.30
CA SER A 58 -3.00 -4.83 -3.31
C SER A 58 -3.20 -3.88 -2.14
N VAL A 59 -3.78 -2.71 -2.40
CA VAL A 59 -4.19 -1.74 -1.38
C VAL A 59 -5.71 -1.73 -1.29
N TYR A 60 -6.24 -2.03 -0.12
CA TYR A 60 -7.68 -2.10 0.14
C TYR A 60 -8.13 -0.88 0.94
N SER A 61 -9.42 -0.56 0.87
CA SER A 61 -10.03 0.37 1.81
C SER A 61 -10.03 -0.22 3.21
N GLU A 62 -9.57 0.55 4.19
CA GLU A 62 -9.62 0.14 5.60
C GLU A 62 -11.08 -0.17 6.01
N GLY A 63 -11.27 -1.29 6.70
CA GLY A 63 -12.55 -1.67 7.30
C GLY A 63 -13.57 -2.33 6.37
N ASP A 64 -13.29 -2.44 5.06
CA ASP A 64 -14.16 -3.16 4.12
C ASP A 64 -13.39 -4.25 3.36
N ASN A 65 -13.48 -5.48 3.88
CA ASN A 65 -12.87 -6.67 3.27
C ASN A 65 -13.67 -7.22 2.07
N THR A 66 -14.83 -6.63 1.76
CA THR A 66 -15.67 -7.04 0.63
C THR A 66 -15.46 -6.18 -0.61
N TYR A 67 -14.90 -4.99 -0.44
CA TYR A 67 -14.56 -4.10 -1.55
C TYR A 67 -13.34 -4.65 -2.32
N PRO A 68 -13.34 -4.58 -3.68
CA PRO A 68 -12.15 -4.92 -4.45
C PRO A 68 -10.97 -4.00 -4.10
N PRO A 69 -9.72 -4.38 -4.40
CA PRO A 69 -8.57 -3.50 -4.18
C PRO A 69 -8.78 -2.14 -4.84
N MET A 70 -8.40 -1.07 -4.14
CA MET A 70 -8.44 0.30 -4.65
C MET A 70 -7.26 0.55 -5.61
N MET A 71 -6.11 -0.04 -5.31
CA MET A 71 -4.89 0.01 -6.11
C MET A 71 -4.22 -1.35 -6.13
N THR A 72 -3.52 -1.66 -7.21
CA THR A 72 -2.65 -2.84 -7.28
C THR A 72 -1.31 -2.49 -7.92
N TYR A 73 -0.23 -3.02 -7.37
CA TYR A 73 1.01 -3.24 -8.09
C TYR A 73 0.97 -4.62 -8.74
N ASP A 74 1.05 -4.66 -10.06
CA ASP A 74 1.20 -5.89 -10.85
C ASP A 74 2.69 -6.13 -11.10
N ALA A 75 3.22 -7.21 -10.52
CA ALA A 75 4.63 -7.56 -10.62
C ALA A 75 5.04 -8.05 -12.02
N ALA A 76 4.11 -8.63 -12.78
CA ALA A 76 4.38 -9.05 -14.15
C ALA A 76 4.45 -7.85 -15.11
N ALA A 77 3.61 -6.84 -14.89
CA ALA A 77 3.58 -5.61 -15.69
C ALA A 77 4.53 -4.52 -15.18
N GLY A 78 5.04 -4.63 -13.95
CA GLY A 78 5.88 -3.62 -13.31
C GLY A 78 5.14 -2.29 -13.09
N ARG A 79 3.83 -2.32 -12.83
CA ARG A 79 2.99 -1.12 -12.84
C ARG A 79 2.00 -1.08 -11.68
N VAL A 80 1.85 0.12 -11.11
CA VAL A 80 0.76 0.46 -10.17
C VAL A 80 -0.45 0.97 -10.96
N SER A 81 -1.62 0.40 -10.70
CA SER A 81 -2.90 0.76 -11.32
C SER A 81 -3.93 1.11 -10.25
N PHE A 82 -4.72 2.17 -10.51
CA PHE A 82 -5.91 2.49 -9.72
C PHE A 82 -7.09 1.70 -10.26
N LEU A 83 -7.82 1.01 -9.39
CA LEU A 83 -8.86 0.04 -9.76
C LEU A 83 -10.26 0.43 -9.27
N ALA A 84 -10.37 1.43 -8.40
CA ALA A 84 -11.67 1.83 -7.87
C ALA A 84 -12.58 2.34 -8.99
N PRO A 85 -13.90 2.05 -8.93
CA PRO A 85 -14.85 2.55 -9.90
C PRO A 85 -14.80 4.09 -9.94
N ALA A 86 -14.89 4.65 -11.16
CA ALA A 86 -14.94 6.09 -11.34
C ALA A 86 -16.04 6.68 -10.45
N ARG A 87 -15.68 7.68 -9.64
CA ARG A 87 -16.69 8.51 -8.96
C ARG A 87 -17.54 9.17 -10.05
N ARG A 88 -18.83 8.88 -10.09
CA ARG A 88 -19.81 9.63 -10.88
C ARG A 88 -20.04 10.99 -10.25
#